data_AF-A0A1H9WPB3-F1
#
_entry.id   AF-A0A1H9WPB3-F1
#
_cell.length_a   1.000
_cell.length_b   1.000
_cell.length_c   1.000
_cell.angle_alpha   90.00
_cell.angle_beta   90.00
_cell.angle_gamma   90.00
#
_symmetry.space_group_name_H-M   'P 1'
#
loop_
_entity.id
_entity.type
_entity.pdbx_description
1 polymer ?
#
loop_
_entity_poly.entity_id
_entity_poly.type
_entity_poly.pdbx_seq_one_letter_code
_entity_poly.pdbx_strand_id
1 'polypeptide(L)'
;MKKALAGLVGLAGVAWALKDVPRQLGGKPDPVHMSRSPRYRDGKFHNDKEVRTVPDRDSFSIRDFLFGGEDRKPSVPVPLVGPQSPVSEGVHITWYGHASALIEIDGAAVLVDPVWSDRVSPSVHVGPKRLHPVPHRLSDLPAISAVVISHDHYDHLDMQTVQDLTSSTSAVFVVPLGLGAHLARWDVPASRIVELDWDESHSVDGFTLTCTAAQHFSGRSVQRNVTLWASWVIKRGERSVFYSGDTGYFEGYRKIGAEHGPFDAVLMQVGAYDDAWPDIHMTPEEGVRAFDDLGGGLLIPVHWATFNLGFHPWGEPIDRIWREAKAAGLRLAVPRPGERVDVDSPGEVDGWWQALA
;
A
#
# COMPACT_ATOMS: atom_id res chain seq x y z
N MET A 1 47.99 -9.37 -15.55
CA MET A 1 47.16 -10.40 -14.86
C MET A 1 46.36 -9.84 -13.69
N LYS A 2 46.95 -9.21 -12.66
CA LYS A 2 46.20 -8.70 -11.48
C LYS A 2 45.09 -7.68 -11.78
N LYS A 3 45.30 -6.75 -12.72
CA LYS A 3 44.27 -5.75 -13.13
C LYS A 3 43.11 -6.36 -13.93
N ALA A 4 43.38 -7.37 -14.76
CA ALA A 4 42.35 -8.08 -15.52
C ALA A 4 41.49 -8.99 -14.61
N LEU A 5 42.12 -9.63 -13.62
CA LEU A 5 41.42 -10.42 -12.60
C LEU A 5 40.56 -9.52 -11.69
N ALA A 6 41.06 -8.35 -11.29
CA ALA A 6 40.28 -7.36 -10.53
C ALA A 6 39.08 -6.81 -11.34
N GLY A 7 39.25 -6.59 -12.65
CA GLY A 7 38.15 -6.17 -13.53
C GLY A 7 37.06 -7.24 -13.69
N LEU A 8 37.45 -8.52 -13.82
CA LEU A 8 36.50 -9.64 -13.90
C LEU A 8 35.75 -9.88 -12.59
N VAL A 9 36.44 -9.78 -11.44
CA VAL A 9 35.80 -9.87 -10.11
C VAL A 9 34.83 -8.72 -9.88
N GLY A 10 35.18 -7.50 -10.31
CA GLY A 10 34.29 -6.34 -10.25
C GLY A 10 33.02 -6.51 -11.09
N LEU A 11 33.15 -6.98 -12.34
CA LEU A 11 32.02 -7.26 -13.23
C LEU A 11 31.11 -8.38 -12.70
N ALA A 12 31.68 -9.46 -12.16
CA ALA A 12 30.93 -10.54 -11.55
C ALA A 12 30.15 -10.06 -10.30
N GLY A 13 30.77 -9.21 -9.47
CA GLY A 13 30.10 -8.60 -8.31
C GLY A 13 28.91 -7.72 -8.71
N VAL A 14 29.06 -6.89 -9.75
CA VAL A 14 27.96 -6.06 -10.27
C VAL A 14 26.84 -6.91 -10.87
N ALA A 15 27.16 -7.93 -11.67
CA ALA A 15 26.18 -8.83 -12.24
C ALA A 15 25.40 -9.59 -11.15
N TRP A 16 26.08 -10.05 -10.10
CA TRP A 16 25.44 -10.68 -8.96
C TRP A 16 24.53 -9.71 -8.19
N ALA A 17 24.95 -8.46 -7.99
CA ALA A 17 24.17 -7.45 -7.29
C ALA A 17 22.88 -7.03 -8.04
N LEU A 18 22.84 -7.23 -9.37
CA LEU A 18 21.72 -6.89 -10.25
C LEU A 18 20.91 -8.10 -10.72
N LYS A 19 21.27 -9.32 -10.30
CA LYS A 19 20.71 -10.57 -10.84
C LYS A 19 19.18 -10.66 -10.74
N ASP A 20 18.61 -10.08 -9.67
CA ASP A 20 17.18 -10.18 -9.39
C ASP A 20 16.38 -9.01 -9.99
N VAL A 21 17.04 -7.95 -10.47
CA VAL A 21 16.39 -6.77 -11.07
C VAL A 21 15.42 -7.17 -12.18
N PRO A 22 15.77 -8.01 -13.18
CA PRO A 22 14.83 -8.38 -14.23
C PRO A 22 13.60 -9.14 -13.71
N ARG A 23 13.71 -9.87 -12.60
CA ARG A 23 12.57 -10.57 -11.99
C ARG A 23 11.71 -9.59 -11.19
N GLN A 24 12.33 -8.65 -10.47
CA GLN A 24 11.65 -7.60 -9.69
C GLN A 24 10.75 -6.69 -10.55
N LEU A 25 11.11 -6.47 -11.81
CA LEU A 25 10.28 -5.72 -12.78
C LEU A 25 8.91 -6.38 -13.05
N GLY A 26 8.76 -7.67 -12.73
CA GLY A 26 7.53 -8.44 -12.95
C GLY A 26 7.34 -8.89 -14.41
N GLY A 27 6.17 -9.47 -14.68
CA GLY A 27 5.75 -9.90 -16.03
C GLY A 27 5.10 -8.78 -16.83
N LYS A 28 4.89 -9.03 -18.13
CA LYS A 28 4.23 -8.10 -19.04
C LYS A 28 2.75 -8.49 -19.20
N PRO A 29 1.79 -7.60 -18.86
CA PRO A 29 0.36 -7.85 -19.08
C PRO A 29 0.03 -8.06 -20.56
N ASP A 30 -0.93 -8.94 -20.85
CA ASP A 30 -1.46 -9.15 -22.20
C ASP A 30 -2.45 -8.03 -22.56
N PRO A 31 -2.15 -7.18 -23.57
CA PRO A 31 -3.06 -6.11 -23.97
C PRO A 31 -4.46 -6.58 -24.39
N VAL A 32 -4.60 -7.80 -24.92
CA VAL A 32 -5.91 -8.36 -25.28
C VAL A 32 -6.71 -8.64 -24.02
N HIS A 33 -6.08 -9.19 -22.98
CA HIS A 33 -6.72 -9.38 -21.69
C HIS A 33 -7.12 -8.04 -21.05
N MET A 34 -6.24 -7.03 -21.11
CA MET A 34 -6.51 -5.71 -20.54
C MET A 34 -7.64 -4.95 -21.24
N SER A 35 -7.85 -5.18 -22.55
CA SER A 35 -8.90 -4.50 -23.33
C SER A 35 -10.34 -4.83 -22.92
N ARG A 36 -10.54 -5.75 -21.95
CA ARG A 36 -11.85 -5.93 -21.31
C ARG A 36 -12.26 -4.73 -20.45
N SER A 37 -11.29 -3.92 -20.02
CA SER A 37 -11.55 -2.75 -19.19
C SER A 37 -11.89 -1.52 -20.03
N PRO A 38 -12.94 -0.75 -19.69
CA PRO A 38 -13.21 0.53 -20.32
C PRO A 38 -12.14 1.59 -20.00
N ARG A 39 -11.28 1.34 -19.00
CA ARG A 39 -10.17 2.22 -18.61
C ARG A 39 -8.91 1.99 -19.44
N TYR A 40 -8.83 0.89 -20.19
CA TYR A 40 -7.66 0.54 -20.99
C TYR A 40 -7.79 1.00 -22.44
N ARG A 41 -6.95 1.94 -22.86
CA ARG A 41 -6.86 2.43 -24.24
C ARG A 41 -5.43 2.84 -24.59
N ASP A 42 -5.06 2.69 -25.86
CA ASP A 42 -3.72 3.03 -26.38
C ASP A 42 -2.58 2.34 -25.61
N GLY A 43 -2.83 1.10 -25.16
CA GLY A 43 -1.85 0.28 -24.44
C GLY A 43 -1.63 0.69 -22.98
N LYS A 44 -2.52 1.51 -22.40
CA LYS A 44 -2.43 2.00 -21.02
C LYS A 44 -3.80 2.12 -20.34
N PHE A 45 -3.80 2.04 -19.01
CA PHE A 45 -4.90 2.45 -18.15
C PHE A 45 -4.91 3.97 -17.93
N HIS A 46 -6.09 4.52 -17.70
CA HIS A 46 -6.31 5.96 -17.52
C HIS A 46 -7.25 6.23 -16.36
N ASN A 47 -6.97 7.30 -15.60
CA ASN A 47 -7.91 7.86 -14.63
C ASN A 47 -9.16 8.43 -15.30
N ASP A 48 -10.20 8.68 -14.51
CA ASP A 48 -11.41 9.38 -14.96
C ASP A 48 -11.14 10.79 -15.47
N LYS A 49 -10.17 11.47 -14.87
CA LYS A 49 -9.71 12.81 -15.24
C LYS A 49 -8.21 12.78 -15.50
N GLU A 50 -7.70 13.77 -16.23
CA GLU A 50 -6.25 13.95 -16.37
C GLU A 50 -5.66 14.32 -15.01
N VAL A 51 -4.53 13.70 -14.65
CA VAL A 51 -3.89 13.84 -13.34
C VAL A 51 -2.40 14.12 -13.49
N ARG A 52 -1.85 14.92 -12.59
CA ARG A 52 -0.42 15.17 -12.49
C ARG A 52 0.27 14.03 -11.74
N THR A 53 0.95 13.18 -12.51
CA THR A 53 1.68 11.99 -11.99
C THR A 53 3.20 12.15 -12.07
N VAL A 54 3.67 13.30 -12.54
CA VAL A 54 5.09 13.65 -12.64
C VAL A 54 5.24 15.07 -12.11
N PRO A 55 6.27 15.32 -11.28
CA PRO A 55 6.62 16.66 -10.87
C PRO A 55 6.78 17.63 -12.04
N ASP A 56 6.36 18.89 -11.88
CA ASP A 56 6.79 19.93 -12.80
C ASP A 56 8.31 20.13 -12.65
N ARG A 57 9.03 20.35 -13.75
CA ARG A 57 10.50 20.48 -13.71
C ARG A 57 10.96 21.64 -12.84
N ASP A 58 10.12 22.67 -12.71
CA ASP A 58 10.41 23.84 -11.88
C ASP A 58 10.09 23.63 -10.40
N SER A 59 9.26 22.63 -10.05
CA SER A 59 8.92 22.28 -8.66
C SER A 59 9.72 21.09 -8.10
N PHE A 60 10.47 20.36 -8.94
CA PHE A 60 11.21 19.17 -8.54
C PHE A 60 12.72 19.37 -8.46
N SER A 61 13.24 19.39 -7.23
CA SER A 61 14.68 19.35 -6.98
C SER A 61 15.13 17.92 -6.73
N ILE A 62 15.81 17.31 -7.71
CA ILE A 62 16.49 16.00 -7.54
C ILE A 62 17.46 16.05 -6.35
N ARG A 63 18.08 17.22 -6.10
CA ARG A 63 18.95 17.42 -4.96
C ARG A 63 18.16 17.31 -3.65
N ASP A 64 17.00 17.94 -3.54
CA ASP A 64 16.18 17.85 -2.33
C ASP A 64 15.52 16.48 -2.19
N PHE A 65 15.27 15.77 -3.29
CA PHE A 65 14.82 14.37 -3.25
C PHE A 65 15.90 13.44 -2.69
N LEU A 66 17.15 13.62 -3.09
CA LEU A 66 18.26 12.76 -2.66
C LEU A 66 18.92 13.20 -1.33
N PHE A 67 18.91 14.50 -1.02
CA PHE A 67 19.70 15.12 0.04
C PHE A 67 18.92 16.11 0.92
N GLY A 68 17.61 16.30 0.70
CA GLY A 68 16.82 17.27 1.45
C GLY A 68 16.39 16.81 2.85
N GLY A 69 16.16 17.81 3.72
CA GLY A 69 15.43 17.78 5.00
C GLY A 69 16.03 16.94 6.14
N GLU A 70 16.45 17.58 7.23
CA GLU A 70 16.95 16.89 8.44
C GLU A 70 15.85 16.08 9.18
N ASP A 71 14.57 16.36 8.92
CA ASP A 71 13.43 15.86 9.71
C ASP A 71 12.59 14.77 9.02
N ARG A 72 13.08 14.17 7.93
CA ARG A 72 12.32 13.15 7.15
C ARG A 72 12.47 11.73 7.67
N LYS A 73 13.10 11.57 8.84
CA LYS A 73 13.33 10.28 9.51
C LYS A 73 13.18 10.50 11.01
N PRO A 74 12.77 9.49 11.77
CA PRO A 74 12.68 9.63 13.21
C PRO A 74 14.09 9.75 13.81
N SER A 75 14.21 10.57 14.86
CA SER A 75 15.45 10.81 15.60
C SER A 75 15.86 9.64 16.50
N VAL A 76 14.90 8.78 16.85
CA VAL A 76 15.06 7.57 17.66
C VAL A 76 14.31 6.38 17.05
N PRO A 77 14.60 5.13 17.45
CA PRO A 77 13.92 3.97 16.89
C PRO A 77 12.39 4.02 17.06
N VAL A 78 11.65 3.70 16.00
CA VAL A 78 10.19 3.57 16.03
C VAL A 78 9.79 2.43 16.98
N PRO A 79 8.88 2.66 17.95
CA PRO A 79 8.40 1.62 18.84
C PRO A 79 7.57 0.59 18.06
N LEU A 80 7.86 -0.68 18.28
CA LEU A 80 7.17 -1.80 17.64
C LEU A 80 6.38 -2.60 18.66
N VAL A 81 5.21 -3.08 18.26
CA VAL A 81 4.39 -3.98 19.07
C VAL A 81 4.51 -5.39 18.51
N GLY A 82 4.86 -6.34 19.38
CA GLY A 82 5.05 -7.74 18.99
C GLY A 82 3.73 -8.46 18.67
N PRO A 83 3.80 -9.70 18.13
CA PRO A 83 2.62 -10.49 17.80
C PRO A 83 1.67 -10.68 18.99
N GLN A 84 0.37 -10.64 18.69
CA GLN A 84 -0.69 -10.85 19.67
C GLN A 84 -1.47 -12.13 19.32
N SER A 85 -2.12 -12.75 20.30
CA SER A 85 -2.99 -13.91 20.06
C SER A 85 -4.13 -13.54 19.10
N PRO A 86 -4.47 -14.40 18.12
CA PRO A 86 -5.57 -14.15 17.18
C PRO A 86 -6.90 -13.85 17.87
N VAL A 87 -7.77 -13.06 17.22
CA VAL A 87 -9.13 -12.78 17.71
C VAL A 87 -10.15 -13.49 16.83
N SER A 88 -11.21 -14.03 17.42
CA SER A 88 -12.23 -14.81 16.70
C SER A 88 -13.50 -14.03 16.37
N GLU A 89 -13.70 -12.85 16.95
CA GLU A 89 -14.93 -12.06 16.84
C GLU A 89 -14.59 -10.58 16.66
N GLY A 90 -15.47 -9.82 16.01
CA GLY A 90 -15.32 -8.38 15.80
C GLY A 90 -14.42 -8.02 14.62
N VAL A 91 -14.17 -6.71 14.47
CA VAL A 91 -13.30 -6.16 13.41
C VAL A 91 -12.01 -5.65 14.05
N HIS A 92 -10.89 -6.24 13.65
CA HIS A 92 -9.57 -5.90 14.16
C HIS A 92 -8.62 -5.57 13.03
N ILE A 93 -7.80 -4.53 13.21
CA ILE A 93 -6.84 -4.09 12.21
C ILE A 93 -5.46 -4.01 12.86
N THR A 94 -4.51 -4.77 12.32
CA THR A 94 -3.10 -4.68 12.73
C THR A 94 -2.30 -4.00 11.63
N TRP A 95 -1.66 -2.87 11.94
CA TRP A 95 -0.87 -2.11 10.95
C TRP A 95 0.61 -2.49 11.04
N TYR A 96 1.24 -2.89 9.93
CA TYR A 96 2.66 -3.33 9.91
C TYR A 96 3.64 -2.25 9.39
N GLY A 97 3.11 -1.05 9.16
CA GLY A 97 3.84 0.06 8.56
C GLY A 97 3.52 0.25 7.09
N HIS A 98 3.67 1.48 6.63
CA HIS A 98 3.34 1.95 5.28
C HIS A 98 1.88 1.63 4.97
N ALA A 99 1.62 0.88 3.90
CA ALA A 99 0.29 0.44 3.49
C ALA A 99 -0.05 -1.00 3.95
N SER A 100 0.90 -1.72 4.56
CA SER A 100 0.70 -3.12 4.95
C SER A 100 -0.16 -3.23 6.22
N ALA A 101 -1.30 -3.92 6.12
CA ALA A 101 -2.16 -4.18 7.27
C ALA A 101 -2.85 -5.54 7.18
N LEU A 102 -3.12 -6.15 8.34
CA LEU A 102 -4.00 -7.31 8.48
C LEU A 102 -5.37 -6.83 8.93
N ILE A 103 -6.41 -7.21 8.19
CA ILE A 103 -7.81 -6.95 8.52
C ILE A 103 -8.44 -8.28 8.91
N GLU A 104 -8.79 -8.42 10.18
CA GLU A 104 -9.47 -9.58 10.74
C GLU A 104 -10.94 -9.22 10.97
N ILE A 105 -11.86 -10.03 10.42
CA ILE A 105 -13.31 -9.90 10.66
C ILE A 105 -13.83 -11.27 11.08
N ASP A 106 -14.30 -11.39 12.31
CA ASP A 106 -14.89 -12.61 12.88
C ASP A 106 -14.05 -13.88 12.60
N GLY A 107 -12.75 -13.79 12.89
CA GLY A 107 -11.79 -14.91 12.83
C GLY A 107 -11.21 -15.25 11.46
N ALA A 108 -11.62 -14.57 10.39
CA ALA A 108 -11.01 -14.68 9.06
C ALA A 108 -10.20 -13.42 8.73
N ALA A 109 -9.17 -13.54 7.88
CA ALA A 109 -8.21 -12.46 7.70
C ALA A 109 -7.86 -12.17 6.22
N VAL A 110 -7.75 -10.87 5.91
CA VAL A 110 -7.24 -10.35 4.64
C VAL A 110 -5.98 -9.54 4.92
N LEU A 111 -4.92 -9.80 4.14
CA LEU A 111 -3.67 -9.05 4.21
C LEU A 111 -3.61 -8.06 3.04
N VAL A 112 -3.53 -6.76 3.30
CA VAL A 112 -3.47 -5.72 2.26
C VAL A 112 -2.04 -5.23 2.05
N ASP A 113 -1.66 -5.04 0.80
CA ASP A 113 -0.39 -4.47 0.31
C ASP A 113 0.85 -4.87 1.14
N PRO A 114 1.14 -6.18 1.28
CA PRO A 114 2.16 -6.64 2.19
C PRO A 114 3.57 -6.43 1.62
N VAL A 115 4.41 -5.71 2.36
CA VAL A 115 5.83 -5.46 2.05
C VAL A 115 6.71 -5.84 3.24
N TRP A 116 7.39 -6.99 3.13
CA TRP A 116 8.30 -7.51 4.17
C TRP A 116 9.77 -7.28 3.83
N SER A 117 10.09 -6.84 2.62
CA SER A 117 11.44 -6.46 2.24
C SER A 117 11.97 -5.23 2.98
N ASP A 118 13.28 -5.17 3.17
CA ASP A 118 14.00 -4.03 3.76
C ASP A 118 13.98 -2.80 2.86
N ARG A 119 13.79 -2.98 1.54
CA ARG A 119 13.78 -1.91 0.54
C ARG A 119 12.64 -2.07 -0.44
N VAL A 120 12.12 -0.93 -0.89
CA VAL A 120 11.07 -0.83 -1.91
C VAL A 120 11.70 -0.35 -3.22
N SER A 121 12.30 -1.29 -3.95
CA SER A 121 13.12 -1.01 -5.12
C SER A 121 13.31 -2.26 -5.97
N PRO A 122 13.57 -2.12 -7.29
CA PRO A 122 14.02 -3.26 -8.10
C PRO A 122 15.37 -3.83 -7.66
N SER A 123 16.13 -3.11 -6.84
CA SER A 123 17.43 -3.53 -6.31
C SER A 123 17.39 -3.69 -4.80
N VAL A 124 17.93 -4.80 -4.29
CA VAL A 124 18.10 -5.03 -2.85
C VAL A 124 19.21 -4.14 -2.23
N HIS A 125 19.99 -3.44 -3.05
CA HIS A 125 21.12 -2.62 -2.62
C HIS A 125 20.83 -1.11 -2.64
N VAL A 126 19.92 -0.66 -3.50
CA VAL A 126 19.67 0.76 -3.81
C VAL A 126 18.18 1.04 -3.71
N GLY A 127 17.80 2.25 -3.28
CA GLY A 127 16.41 2.69 -3.18
C GLY A 127 15.93 2.85 -1.73
N PRO A 128 14.70 3.30 -1.51
CA PRO A 128 14.17 3.61 -0.18
C PRO A 128 14.25 2.38 0.73
N LYS A 129 14.81 2.57 1.92
CA LYS A 129 14.95 1.54 2.96
C LYS A 129 13.95 1.82 4.07
N ARG A 130 13.42 0.75 4.65
CA ARG A 130 12.53 0.83 5.81
C ARG A 130 13.19 1.53 6.99
N LEU A 131 12.43 2.33 7.74
CA LEU A 131 12.89 3.10 8.91
C LEU A 131 12.85 2.30 10.22
N HIS A 132 12.22 1.14 10.21
CA HIS A 132 12.17 0.18 11.31
C HIS A 132 12.17 -1.25 10.73
N PRO A 133 12.46 -2.33 11.47
CA PRO A 133 12.21 -3.68 10.97
C PRO A 133 10.70 -3.95 10.89
N VAL A 134 10.28 -4.89 10.04
CA VAL A 134 8.89 -5.36 10.04
C VAL A 134 8.58 -5.94 11.43
N PRO A 135 7.47 -5.53 12.08
CA PRO A 135 7.26 -5.87 13.50
C PRO A 135 7.02 -7.37 13.71
N HIS A 136 6.34 -8.04 12.78
CA HIS A 136 6.00 -9.47 12.87
C HIS A 136 6.54 -10.22 11.65
N ARG A 137 6.87 -11.51 11.79
CA ARG A 137 7.18 -12.36 10.63
C ARG A 137 5.88 -12.79 9.95
N LEU A 138 5.94 -13.12 8.65
CA LEU A 138 4.78 -13.70 7.95
C LEU A 138 4.26 -14.97 8.63
N SER A 139 5.14 -15.76 9.25
CA SER A 139 4.78 -16.96 10.01
C SER A 139 4.07 -16.69 11.34
N ASP A 140 4.09 -15.45 11.82
CA ASP A 140 3.42 -15.04 13.06
C ASP A 140 1.96 -14.60 12.79
N LEU A 141 1.57 -14.45 11.52
CA LEU A 141 0.22 -14.05 11.12
C LEU A 141 -0.76 -15.23 11.27
N PRO A 142 -2.06 -14.95 11.51
CA PRO A 142 -3.10 -15.98 11.44
C PRO A 142 -3.24 -16.53 10.02
N ALA A 143 -4.10 -17.54 9.83
CA ALA A 143 -4.42 -18.02 8.50
C ALA A 143 -5.02 -16.89 7.64
N ILE A 144 -4.42 -16.62 6.50
CA ILE A 144 -4.84 -15.57 5.57
C ILE A 144 -5.75 -16.18 4.51
N SER A 145 -6.96 -15.66 4.39
CA SER A 145 -7.94 -16.07 3.38
C SER A 145 -7.57 -15.49 2.02
N ALA A 146 -7.18 -14.20 1.99
CA ALA A 146 -6.77 -13.50 0.78
C ALA A 146 -5.67 -12.46 1.03
N VAL A 147 -4.85 -12.25 0.01
CA VAL A 147 -3.92 -11.12 -0.12
C VAL A 147 -4.50 -10.16 -1.15
N VAL A 148 -4.67 -8.90 -0.77
CA VAL A 148 -5.21 -7.84 -1.63
C VAL A 148 -4.09 -6.86 -1.96
N ILE A 149 -3.99 -6.47 -3.24
CA ILE A 149 -3.00 -5.51 -3.72
C ILE A 149 -3.69 -4.29 -4.32
N SER A 150 -3.29 -3.07 -4.01
CA SER A 150 -3.88 -1.86 -4.61
C SER A 150 -3.31 -1.52 -5.99
N HIS A 151 -1.99 -1.64 -6.19
CA HIS A 151 -1.31 -1.33 -7.45
C HIS A 151 0.12 -1.90 -7.46
N ASP A 152 0.84 -1.72 -8.57
CA ASP A 152 2.09 -2.43 -8.83
C ASP A 152 3.37 -1.73 -8.34
N HIS A 153 3.31 -0.62 -7.58
CA HIS A 153 4.53 0.03 -7.09
C HIS A 153 5.27 -0.85 -6.07
N TYR A 154 6.58 -0.60 -5.92
CA TYR A 154 7.47 -1.45 -5.11
C TYR A 154 7.14 -1.42 -3.61
N ASP A 155 6.49 -0.38 -3.13
CA ASP A 155 6.04 -0.19 -1.75
C ASP A 155 4.63 -0.74 -1.47
N HIS A 156 3.99 -1.34 -2.47
CA HIS A 156 2.67 -1.98 -2.38
C HIS A 156 2.68 -3.43 -2.87
N LEU A 157 3.57 -3.75 -3.82
CA LEU A 157 3.75 -5.07 -4.40
C LEU A 157 5.22 -5.50 -4.32
N ASP A 158 5.53 -6.26 -3.28
CA ASP A 158 6.88 -6.80 -3.04
C ASP A 158 7.02 -8.24 -3.54
N MET A 159 7.95 -8.47 -4.47
CA MET A 159 8.20 -9.79 -5.05
C MET A 159 8.57 -10.83 -3.99
N GLN A 160 9.42 -10.46 -3.03
CA GLN A 160 9.88 -11.42 -2.01
C GLN A 160 8.73 -11.82 -1.09
N THR A 161 7.95 -10.85 -0.61
CA THR A 161 6.72 -11.13 0.15
C THR A 161 5.75 -12.01 -0.61
N VAL A 162 5.51 -11.75 -1.90
CA VAL A 162 4.63 -12.59 -2.73
C VAL A 162 5.14 -14.03 -2.78
N GLN A 163 6.43 -14.25 -2.98
CA GLN A 163 7.03 -15.59 -3.04
C GLN A 163 6.93 -16.31 -1.68
N ASP A 164 7.21 -15.60 -0.59
CA ASP A 164 7.13 -16.15 0.76
C ASP A 164 5.68 -16.53 1.10
N LEU A 165 4.70 -15.67 0.82
CA LEU A 165 3.26 -15.95 0.99
C LEU A 165 2.79 -17.10 0.09
N THR A 166 3.32 -17.20 -1.12
CA THR A 166 2.99 -18.30 -2.04
C THR A 166 3.44 -19.64 -1.48
N SER A 167 4.65 -19.70 -0.92
CA SER A 167 5.22 -20.92 -0.37
C SER A 167 4.68 -21.32 1.00
N SER A 168 4.24 -20.35 1.81
CA SER A 168 3.86 -20.56 3.22
C SER A 168 2.36 -20.58 3.48
N THR A 169 1.53 -20.14 2.52
CA THR A 169 0.07 -20.04 2.70
C THR A 169 -0.69 -20.58 1.48
N SER A 170 -1.99 -20.82 1.66
CA SER A 170 -2.94 -21.11 0.57
C SER A 170 -3.76 -19.90 0.12
N ALA A 171 -3.46 -18.70 0.62
CA ALA A 171 -4.24 -17.49 0.36
C ALA A 171 -4.37 -17.22 -1.15
N VAL A 172 -5.55 -16.78 -1.59
CA VAL A 172 -5.72 -16.25 -2.95
C VAL A 172 -5.18 -14.82 -3.03
N PHE A 173 -4.57 -14.46 -4.14
CA PHE A 173 -4.17 -13.08 -4.45
C PHE A 173 -5.27 -12.44 -5.28
N VAL A 174 -5.91 -11.42 -4.72
CA VAL A 174 -6.96 -10.63 -5.40
C VAL A 174 -6.37 -9.28 -5.75
N VAL A 175 -6.23 -9.01 -7.04
CA VAL A 175 -5.44 -7.89 -7.54
C VAL A 175 -6.17 -7.16 -8.69
N PRO A 176 -5.82 -5.89 -8.97
CA PRO A 176 -6.34 -5.18 -10.12
C PRO A 176 -5.83 -5.80 -11.42
N LEU A 177 -6.60 -5.59 -12.48
CA LEU A 177 -6.33 -6.11 -13.81
C LEU A 177 -4.90 -5.79 -14.30
N GLY A 178 -4.18 -6.82 -14.74
CA GLY A 178 -2.81 -6.75 -15.26
C GLY A 178 -1.76 -7.21 -14.24
N LEU A 179 -2.02 -7.09 -12.94
CA LEU A 179 -1.05 -7.50 -11.90
C LEU A 179 -0.82 -9.02 -11.89
N GLY A 180 -1.76 -9.81 -12.40
CA GLY A 180 -1.61 -11.27 -12.54
C GLY A 180 -0.39 -11.66 -13.37
N ALA A 181 0.04 -10.82 -14.32
CA ALA A 181 1.26 -11.05 -15.08
C ALA A 181 2.52 -10.99 -14.20
N HIS A 182 2.55 -10.09 -13.20
CA HIS A 182 3.64 -10.04 -12.23
C HIS A 182 3.61 -11.26 -11.30
N LEU A 183 2.45 -11.61 -10.76
CA LEU A 183 2.28 -12.77 -9.90
C LEU A 183 2.66 -14.08 -10.60
N ALA A 184 2.22 -14.29 -11.85
CA ALA A 184 2.60 -15.45 -12.64
C ALA A 184 4.11 -15.51 -12.90
N ARG A 185 4.75 -14.36 -13.15
CA ARG A 185 6.21 -14.26 -13.31
C ARG A 185 6.97 -14.61 -12.02
N TRP A 186 6.32 -14.48 -10.87
CA TRP A 186 6.85 -14.82 -9.55
C TRP A 186 6.34 -16.15 -9.03
N ASP A 187 5.83 -17.00 -9.94
CA ASP A 187 5.45 -18.39 -9.68
C ASP A 187 4.24 -18.56 -8.74
N VAL A 188 3.38 -17.55 -8.64
CA VAL A 188 2.05 -17.71 -8.03
C VAL A 188 1.21 -18.65 -8.91
N PRO A 189 0.62 -19.73 -8.38
CA PRO A 189 -0.23 -20.61 -9.16
C PRO A 189 -1.43 -19.86 -9.75
N ALA A 190 -1.75 -20.11 -11.03
CA ALA A 190 -2.87 -19.44 -11.70
C ALA A 190 -4.22 -19.61 -10.97
N SER A 191 -4.43 -20.75 -10.28
CA SER A 191 -5.62 -20.98 -9.46
C SER A 191 -5.73 -20.11 -8.21
N ARG A 192 -4.66 -19.40 -7.83
CA ARG A 192 -4.61 -18.46 -6.71
C ARG A 192 -4.58 -17.01 -7.17
N ILE A 193 -4.67 -16.71 -8.46
CA ILE A 193 -4.66 -15.34 -8.99
C ILE A 193 -6.07 -14.97 -9.42
N VAL A 194 -6.59 -13.88 -8.85
CA VAL A 194 -7.87 -13.29 -9.23
C VAL A 194 -7.62 -11.85 -9.65
N GLU A 195 -7.82 -11.56 -10.94
CA GLU A 195 -7.69 -10.21 -11.50
C GLU A 195 -9.07 -9.56 -11.67
N LEU A 196 -9.24 -8.39 -11.05
CA LEU A 196 -10.49 -7.62 -11.05
C LEU A 196 -10.27 -6.25 -11.71
N ASP A 197 -11.22 -5.84 -12.55
CA ASP A 197 -11.40 -4.44 -12.94
C ASP A 197 -12.20 -3.68 -11.86
N TRP A 198 -12.29 -2.36 -11.97
CA TRP A 198 -13.16 -1.58 -11.08
C TRP A 198 -14.61 -2.03 -11.16
N ASP A 199 -15.29 -1.97 -10.02
CA ASP A 199 -16.65 -2.44 -9.77
C ASP A 199 -16.81 -3.98 -9.84
N GLU A 200 -15.75 -4.74 -10.14
CA GLU A 200 -15.76 -6.20 -10.04
C GLU A 200 -15.46 -6.68 -8.60
N SER A 201 -15.98 -7.86 -8.24
CA SER A 201 -15.84 -8.44 -6.90
C SER A 201 -15.47 -9.92 -6.92
N HIS A 202 -14.81 -10.38 -5.86
CA HIS A 202 -14.52 -11.78 -5.61
C HIS A 202 -14.91 -12.19 -4.19
N SER A 203 -15.44 -13.39 -4.01
CA SER A 203 -15.81 -13.91 -2.69
C SER A 203 -14.92 -15.08 -2.27
N VAL A 204 -14.41 -15.01 -1.03
CA VAL A 204 -13.53 -16.03 -0.44
C VAL A 204 -13.68 -16.02 1.08
N ASP A 205 -13.91 -17.18 1.69
CA ASP A 205 -14.01 -17.34 3.15
C ASP A 205 -15.02 -16.38 3.85
N GLY A 206 -16.15 -16.14 3.15
CA GLY A 206 -17.19 -15.20 3.59
C GLY A 206 -16.87 -13.73 3.32
N PHE A 207 -15.65 -13.39 2.90
CA PHE A 207 -15.36 -12.05 2.40
C PHE A 207 -15.96 -11.84 1.01
N THR A 208 -16.37 -10.62 0.73
CA THR A 208 -16.56 -10.05 -0.60
C THR A 208 -15.55 -8.91 -0.73
N LEU A 209 -14.63 -9.07 -1.67
CA LEU A 209 -13.55 -8.15 -1.98
C LEU A 209 -13.90 -7.44 -3.28
N THR A 210 -14.20 -6.15 -3.21
CA THR A 210 -14.59 -5.34 -4.37
C THR A 210 -13.47 -4.40 -4.75
N CYS A 211 -13.02 -4.50 -6.00
CA CYS A 211 -12.03 -3.61 -6.59
C CYS A 211 -12.75 -2.30 -6.94
N THR A 212 -12.43 -1.20 -6.26
CA THR A 212 -13.11 0.08 -6.44
C THR A 212 -12.22 1.11 -7.12
N ALA A 213 -12.86 2.14 -7.67
CA ALA A 213 -12.17 3.20 -8.40
C ALA A 213 -11.07 3.89 -7.58
N ALA A 214 -10.03 4.33 -8.27
CA ALA A 214 -8.89 5.01 -7.66
C ALA A 214 -8.31 6.07 -8.61
N GLN A 215 -7.69 7.10 -8.03
CA GLN A 215 -6.97 8.15 -8.74
C GLN A 215 -5.47 8.04 -8.47
N HIS A 216 -4.77 7.26 -9.29
CA HIS A 216 -3.33 7.01 -9.15
C HIS A 216 -2.68 6.63 -10.48
N PHE A 217 -1.56 5.93 -10.46
CA PHE A 217 -0.91 5.37 -11.63
C PHE A 217 -0.21 4.04 -11.26
N SER A 218 0.34 3.36 -12.27
CA SER A 218 1.16 2.16 -12.09
C SER A 218 2.48 2.24 -12.83
N GLY A 219 3.49 1.49 -12.39
CA GLY A 219 4.75 1.34 -13.07
C GLY A 219 5.86 0.73 -12.22
N ARG A 220 6.43 -0.36 -12.72
CA ARG A 220 7.67 -0.98 -12.19
C ARG A 220 8.90 -0.73 -13.04
N SER A 221 8.72 -0.18 -14.24
CA SER A 221 9.78 0.04 -15.24
C SER A 221 9.59 1.38 -15.96
N VAL A 222 10.29 1.59 -17.08
CA VAL A 222 10.12 2.79 -17.92
C VAL A 222 8.68 2.91 -18.44
N GLN A 223 8.02 1.80 -18.71
CA GLN A 223 6.62 1.81 -19.13
C GLN A 223 5.70 1.88 -17.90
N ARG A 224 4.84 2.90 -17.89
CA ARG A 224 3.82 3.16 -16.85
C ARG A 224 2.42 2.84 -17.36
N ASN A 225 1.50 2.61 -16.42
CA ASN A 225 0.07 2.44 -16.62
C ASN A 225 -0.31 1.21 -17.45
N VAL A 226 0.50 0.14 -17.40
CA VAL A 226 0.19 -1.13 -18.11
C VAL A 226 -0.64 -2.11 -17.28
N THR A 227 -0.77 -1.82 -15.99
CA THR A 227 -1.61 -2.49 -15.00
C THR A 227 -2.58 -1.49 -14.38
N LEU A 228 -3.72 -1.95 -13.88
CA LEU A 228 -4.70 -1.13 -13.19
C LEU A 228 -4.23 -0.83 -11.75
N TRP A 229 -4.75 0.24 -11.16
CA TRP A 229 -4.64 0.62 -9.75
C TRP A 229 -6.04 0.71 -9.15
N ALA A 230 -6.20 0.42 -7.86
CA ALA A 230 -7.51 0.36 -7.23
C ALA A 230 -7.48 0.74 -5.75
N SER A 231 -8.65 1.12 -5.25
CA SER A 231 -9.00 1.06 -3.84
C SER A 231 -9.81 -0.22 -3.59
N TRP A 232 -10.09 -0.55 -2.32
CA TRP A 232 -10.74 -1.80 -1.97
C TRP A 232 -11.82 -1.64 -0.92
N VAL A 233 -12.98 -2.24 -1.20
CA VAL A 233 -13.99 -2.54 -0.19
C VAL A 233 -13.82 -4.01 0.23
N ILE A 234 -13.68 -4.22 1.53
CA ILE A 234 -13.46 -5.53 2.15
C ILE A 234 -14.61 -5.78 3.11
N LYS A 235 -15.59 -6.59 2.68
CA LYS A 235 -16.82 -6.86 3.44
C LYS A 235 -16.87 -8.33 3.88
N ARG A 236 -17.33 -8.61 5.09
CA ARG A 236 -17.68 -9.97 5.55
C ARG A 236 -18.89 -9.90 6.48
N GLY A 237 -19.98 -10.57 6.09
CA GLY A 237 -21.27 -10.41 6.75
C GLY A 237 -21.74 -8.95 6.69
N GLU A 238 -22.10 -8.39 7.84
CA GLU A 238 -22.51 -6.98 7.97
C GLU A 238 -21.35 -6.02 8.22
N ARG A 239 -20.12 -6.53 8.40
CA ARG A 239 -18.93 -5.72 8.68
C ARG A 239 -18.19 -5.37 7.39
N SER A 240 -17.65 -4.16 7.31
CA SER A 240 -16.92 -3.68 6.14
C SER A 240 -15.79 -2.70 6.47
N VAL A 241 -14.69 -2.82 5.74
CA VAL A 241 -13.52 -1.95 5.83
C VAL A 241 -13.19 -1.43 4.44
N PHE A 242 -12.85 -0.14 4.34
CA PHE A 242 -12.32 0.46 3.12
C PHE A 242 -10.81 0.62 3.21
N TYR A 243 -10.10 0.32 2.13
CA TYR A 243 -8.67 0.59 1.98
C TYR A 243 -8.42 1.47 0.74
N SER A 244 -7.80 2.62 0.93
CA SER A 244 -7.62 3.61 -0.14
C SER A 244 -6.64 3.21 -1.23
N GLY A 245 -5.72 2.28 -0.96
CA GLY A 245 -4.47 2.22 -1.71
C GLY A 245 -3.76 3.59 -1.64
N ASP A 246 -3.14 3.98 -2.76
CA ASP A 246 -2.48 5.27 -2.92
C ASP A 246 -3.33 6.27 -3.70
N THR A 247 -4.62 6.28 -3.46
CA THR A 247 -5.54 7.09 -4.23
C THR A 247 -5.43 8.57 -3.83
N GLY A 248 -5.15 9.45 -4.80
CA GLY A 248 -5.34 10.89 -4.65
C GLY A 248 -6.82 11.26 -4.46
N TYR A 249 -7.10 12.49 -4.03
CA TYR A 249 -8.49 12.89 -3.82
C TYR A 249 -9.27 12.98 -5.13
N PHE A 250 -10.43 12.32 -5.19
CA PHE A 250 -11.30 12.33 -6.37
C PHE A 250 -12.77 12.17 -5.98
N GLU A 251 -13.68 12.57 -6.87
CA GLU A 251 -15.13 12.58 -6.63
C GLU A 251 -15.74 11.17 -6.44
N GLY A 252 -15.02 10.12 -6.85
CA GLY A 252 -15.52 8.75 -6.74
C GLY A 252 -15.64 8.24 -5.31
N TYR A 253 -14.97 8.86 -4.32
CA TYR A 253 -15.16 8.52 -2.91
C TYR A 253 -16.63 8.63 -2.47
N ARG A 254 -17.37 9.65 -2.94
CA ARG A 254 -18.81 9.79 -2.66
C ARG A 254 -19.63 8.65 -3.24
N LYS A 255 -19.31 8.23 -4.46
CA LYS A 255 -20.00 7.11 -5.11
C LYS A 255 -19.75 5.82 -4.33
N ILE A 256 -18.49 5.55 -3.98
CA ILE A 256 -18.10 4.38 -3.19
C ILE A 256 -18.81 4.38 -1.83
N GLY A 257 -18.81 5.50 -1.11
CA GLY A 257 -19.51 5.64 0.16
C GLY A 257 -21.02 5.41 0.04
N ALA A 258 -21.65 5.92 -1.01
CA ALA A 258 -23.08 5.71 -1.26
C ALA A 258 -23.44 4.26 -1.63
N GLU A 259 -22.55 3.54 -2.32
CA GLU A 259 -22.81 2.18 -2.80
C GLU A 259 -22.44 1.10 -1.77
N HIS A 260 -21.40 1.33 -0.98
CA HIS A 260 -20.79 0.31 -0.12
C HIS A 260 -20.76 0.67 1.37
N GLY A 261 -20.88 1.96 1.70
CA GLY A 261 -20.83 2.44 3.07
C GLY A 261 -22.17 2.33 3.83
N PRO A 262 -22.19 2.75 5.10
CA PRO A 262 -21.03 3.22 5.88
C PRO A 262 -20.07 2.07 6.23
N PHE A 263 -18.80 2.39 6.42
CA PHE A 263 -17.77 1.42 6.79
C PHE A 263 -17.56 1.38 8.32
N ASP A 264 -17.14 0.23 8.86
CA ASP A 264 -16.70 0.15 10.26
C ASP A 264 -15.35 0.87 10.45
N ALA A 265 -14.45 0.71 9.48
CA ALA A 265 -13.14 1.37 9.47
C ALA A 265 -12.66 1.72 8.06
N VAL A 266 -11.79 2.73 7.99
CA VAL A 266 -11.20 3.24 6.76
C VAL A 266 -9.70 3.38 6.94
N LEU A 267 -8.93 2.58 6.20
CA LEU A 267 -7.48 2.71 6.09
C LEU A 267 -7.18 3.73 4.99
N MET A 268 -6.71 4.91 5.39
CA MET A 268 -6.55 6.08 4.52
C MET A 268 -5.08 6.46 4.35
N GLN A 269 -4.60 6.54 3.11
CA GLN A 269 -3.30 7.12 2.74
C GLN A 269 -3.21 8.57 3.21
N VAL A 270 -2.13 8.92 3.92
CA VAL A 270 -1.93 10.30 4.41
C VAL A 270 -0.50 10.83 4.26
N GLY A 271 0.45 10.00 3.85
CA GLY A 271 1.85 10.40 3.62
C GLY A 271 2.17 10.58 2.15
N ALA A 272 3.47 10.78 1.85
CA ALA A 272 4.03 10.87 0.49
C ALA A 272 3.41 11.94 -0.43
N TYR A 273 2.64 12.88 0.10
CA TYR A 273 2.10 14.02 -0.66
C TYR A 273 3.17 15.09 -0.91
N ASP A 274 2.99 15.84 -1.99
CA ASP A 274 3.78 17.02 -2.33
C ASP A 274 3.04 17.87 -3.39
N ASP A 275 3.30 19.18 -3.40
CA ASP A 275 2.74 20.11 -4.40
C ASP A 275 3.15 19.75 -5.84
N ALA A 276 4.22 18.98 -6.02
CA ALA A 276 4.65 18.51 -7.32
C ALA A 276 3.76 17.40 -7.91
N TRP A 277 2.99 16.66 -7.10
CA TRP A 277 2.08 15.59 -7.56
C TRP A 277 0.76 15.56 -6.77
N PRO A 278 0.01 16.69 -6.75
CA PRO A 278 -1.12 16.88 -5.85
C PRO A 278 -2.30 15.94 -6.14
N ASP A 279 -2.39 15.42 -7.38
CA ASP A 279 -3.55 14.64 -7.81
C ASP A 279 -3.47 13.16 -7.44
N ILE A 280 -2.34 12.67 -6.94
CA ILE A 280 -2.11 11.22 -6.75
C ILE A 280 -1.80 10.82 -5.30
N HIS A 281 -1.39 11.74 -4.43
CA HIS A 281 -1.23 11.47 -3.00
C HIS A 281 -1.96 12.55 -2.22
N MET A 282 -2.90 12.14 -1.37
CA MET A 282 -3.69 13.06 -0.56
C MET A 282 -2.85 13.72 0.52
N THR A 283 -3.07 15.01 0.70
CA THR A 283 -2.76 15.67 1.97
C THR A 283 -3.62 15.08 3.11
N PRO A 284 -3.20 15.21 4.38
CA PRO A 284 -4.00 14.74 5.52
C PRO A 284 -5.43 15.34 5.56
N GLU A 285 -5.58 16.61 5.17
CA GLU A 285 -6.87 17.31 5.08
C GLU A 285 -7.77 16.71 3.99
N GLU A 286 -7.19 16.34 2.84
CA GLU A 286 -7.91 15.62 1.78
C GLU A 286 -8.27 14.20 2.21
N GLY A 287 -7.41 13.53 2.98
CA GLY A 287 -7.72 12.23 3.58
C GLY A 287 -8.93 12.27 4.50
N VAL A 288 -9.07 13.32 5.32
CA VAL A 288 -10.27 13.56 6.15
C VAL A 288 -11.50 13.83 5.30
N ARG A 289 -11.37 14.60 4.21
CA ARG A 289 -12.48 14.84 3.28
C ARG A 289 -12.92 13.55 2.57
N ALA A 290 -11.98 12.74 2.11
CA ALA A 290 -12.26 11.44 1.50
C ALA A 290 -12.95 10.49 2.48
N PHE A 291 -12.51 10.48 3.74
CA PHE A 291 -13.13 9.72 4.81
C PHE A 291 -14.60 10.11 5.05
N ASP A 292 -14.91 11.41 5.04
CA ASP A 292 -16.29 11.91 5.15
C ASP A 292 -17.14 11.49 3.94
N ASP A 293 -16.60 11.65 2.72
CA ASP A 293 -17.27 11.23 1.48
C ASP A 293 -17.56 9.71 1.42
N LEU A 294 -16.78 8.89 2.14
CA LEU A 294 -16.99 7.44 2.27
C LEU A 294 -18.07 7.05 3.31
N GLY A 295 -18.59 8.01 4.07
CA GLY A 295 -19.64 7.77 5.07
C GLY A 295 -19.12 7.46 6.48
N GLY A 296 -17.82 7.61 6.73
CA GLY A 296 -17.23 7.57 8.07
C GLY A 296 -16.84 6.17 8.58
N GLY A 297 -16.84 6.01 9.91
CA GLY A 297 -16.34 4.83 10.63
C GLY A 297 -15.22 5.19 11.62
N LEU A 298 -14.23 4.31 11.76
CA LEU A 298 -12.94 4.61 12.38
C LEU A 298 -11.90 4.97 11.31
N LEU A 299 -11.31 6.16 11.41
CA LEU A 299 -10.20 6.57 10.56
C LEU A 299 -8.88 5.97 11.07
N ILE A 300 -8.13 5.29 10.18
CA ILE A 300 -6.80 4.73 10.47
C ILE A 300 -5.83 5.22 9.38
N PRO A 301 -4.87 6.11 9.70
CA PRO A 301 -3.91 6.61 8.72
C PRO A 301 -2.86 5.55 8.37
N VAL A 302 -2.60 5.40 7.07
CA VAL A 302 -1.57 4.53 6.48
C VAL A 302 -0.66 5.33 5.53
N HIS A 303 0.32 4.67 4.92
CA HIS A 303 1.32 5.28 4.02
C HIS A 303 2.31 6.24 4.71
N TRP A 304 2.67 5.95 5.97
CA TRP A 304 3.61 6.76 6.74
C TRP A 304 4.53 5.91 7.64
N ALA A 305 5.41 6.58 8.38
CA ALA A 305 6.38 6.05 9.36
C ALA A 305 7.45 5.07 8.86
N THR A 306 7.32 4.53 7.65
CA THR A 306 7.98 3.28 7.27
C THR A 306 9.00 3.45 6.17
N PHE A 307 8.67 4.15 5.10
CA PHE A 307 9.60 4.51 4.04
C PHE A 307 9.60 6.04 3.88
N ASN A 308 10.76 6.60 3.53
CA ASN A 308 10.85 8.01 3.15
C ASN A 308 10.59 8.12 1.64
N LEU A 309 9.36 8.47 1.30
CA LEU A 309 8.84 8.56 -0.08
C LEU A 309 8.24 9.95 -0.40
N GLY A 310 8.32 10.89 0.53
CA GLY A 310 7.81 12.25 0.40
C GLY A 310 8.78 13.27 0.97
N PHE A 311 8.50 14.55 0.77
CA PHE A 311 9.36 15.64 1.23
C PHE A 311 8.99 16.21 2.59
N HIS A 312 7.79 15.91 3.08
CA HIS A 312 7.30 16.33 4.39
C HIS A 312 8.14 15.75 5.55
N PRO A 313 8.20 16.43 6.71
CA PRO A 313 8.75 15.87 7.94
C PRO A 313 8.05 14.56 8.32
N TRP A 314 8.78 13.68 9.02
CA TRP A 314 8.34 12.31 9.28
C TRP A 314 7.03 12.22 10.08
N GLY A 315 6.86 13.05 11.12
CA GLY A 315 5.65 13.08 11.97
C GLY A 315 4.51 13.96 11.45
N GLU A 316 4.80 14.86 10.49
CA GLU A 316 3.85 15.90 10.04
C GLU A 316 2.49 15.34 9.56
N PRO A 317 2.43 14.27 8.74
CA PRO A 317 1.16 13.73 8.28
C PRO A 317 0.18 13.43 9.41
N ILE A 318 0.69 12.90 10.52
CA ILE A 318 -0.14 12.45 11.63
C ILE A 318 -0.49 13.59 12.58
N ASP A 319 0.41 14.55 12.77
CA ASP A 319 0.06 15.78 13.50
C ASP A 319 -1.09 16.52 12.81
N ARG A 320 -1.04 16.61 11.48
CA ARG A 320 -2.09 17.24 10.67
C ARG A 320 -3.39 16.44 10.74
N ILE A 321 -3.37 15.13 10.48
CA ILE A 321 -4.62 14.36 10.51
C ILE A 321 -5.23 14.33 11.91
N TRP A 322 -4.41 14.30 12.96
CA TRP A 322 -4.91 14.32 14.34
C TRP A 322 -5.61 15.64 14.67
N ARG A 323 -5.06 16.76 14.20
CA ARG A 323 -5.69 18.08 14.31
C ARG A 323 -7.02 18.13 13.57
N GLU A 324 -7.06 17.70 12.32
CA GLU A 324 -8.29 17.73 11.50
C GLU A 324 -9.37 16.80 12.07
N ALA A 325 -9.01 15.57 12.46
CA ALA A 325 -9.92 14.62 13.08
C ALA A 325 -10.50 15.16 14.40
N LYS A 326 -9.68 15.79 15.25
CA LYS A 326 -10.14 16.46 16.48
C LYS A 326 -11.10 17.61 16.19
N ALA A 327 -10.79 18.45 15.19
CA ALA A 327 -11.63 19.59 14.82
C ALA A 327 -13.01 19.14 14.28
N ALA A 328 -13.05 18.03 13.54
CA ALA A 328 -14.27 17.45 12.98
C ALA A 328 -14.99 16.45 13.92
N GLY A 329 -14.44 16.15 15.10
CA GLY A 329 -15.03 15.20 16.04
C GLY A 329 -15.03 13.74 15.56
N LEU A 330 -14.05 13.37 14.72
CA LEU A 330 -13.96 12.04 14.11
C LEU A 330 -13.27 11.04 15.05
N ARG A 331 -13.67 9.76 14.95
CA ARG A 331 -12.95 8.65 15.59
C ARG A 331 -11.66 8.38 14.81
N LEU A 332 -10.53 8.41 15.50
CA LEU A 332 -9.20 8.19 14.93
C LEU A 332 -8.45 7.16 15.78
N ALA A 333 -7.79 6.21 15.12
CA ALA A 333 -6.77 5.36 15.73
C ALA A 333 -5.43 5.57 15.01
N VAL A 334 -4.35 5.72 15.78
CA VAL A 334 -2.98 5.85 15.23
C VAL A 334 -2.11 4.74 15.82
N PRO A 335 -2.22 3.50 15.32
CA PRO A 335 -1.47 2.37 15.87
C PRO A 335 0.04 2.56 15.66
N ARG A 336 0.84 2.01 16.57
CA ARG A 336 2.25 1.73 16.32
C ARG A 336 2.39 0.58 15.33
N PRO A 337 3.51 0.44 14.60
CA PRO A 337 3.72 -0.74 13.77
C PRO A 337 3.69 -2.04 14.61
N GLY A 338 2.79 -2.93 14.22
CA GLY A 338 2.47 -4.20 14.87
C GLY A 338 1.34 -4.12 15.90
N GLU A 339 0.80 -2.94 16.16
CA GLU A 339 -0.30 -2.73 17.10
C GLU A 339 -1.64 -3.07 16.45
N ARG A 340 -2.44 -3.88 17.15
CA ARG A 340 -3.80 -4.23 16.76
C ARG A 340 -4.79 -3.23 17.36
N VAL A 341 -5.69 -2.75 16.52
CA VAL A 341 -6.81 -1.89 16.87
C VAL A 341 -8.09 -2.71 16.87
N ASP A 342 -8.85 -2.66 17.96
CA ASP A 342 -10.26 -3.06 17.99
C ASP A 342 -11.08 -1.88 17.44
N VAL A 343 -11.78 -2.08 16.32
CA VAL A 343 -12.52 -1.01 15.64
C VAL A 343 -13.70 -0.51 16.47
N ASP A 344 -14.31 -1.38 17.26
CA ASP A 344 -15.43 -1.00 18.14
C ASP A 344 -14.90 -0.27 19.39
N SER A 345 -13.64 -0.50 19.80
CA SER A 345 -13.00 0.11 20.98
C SER A 345 -11.51 0.49 20.78
N PRO A 346 -11.19 1.50 19.93
CA PRO A 346 -9.83 1.78 19.44
C PRO A 346 -8.86 2.43 20.44
N GLY A 347 -9.29 2.71 21.67
CA GLY A 347 -8.51 3.47 22.65
C GLY A 347 -8.36 4.96 22.29
N GLU A 348 -7.57 5.67 23.08
CA GLU A 348 -7.24 7.08 22.82
C GLU A 348 -5.92 7.20 22.06
N VAL A 349 -5.82 8.24 21.21
CA VAL A 349 -4.56 8.57 20.52
C VAL A 349 -3.58 9.19 21.51
N ASP A 350 -2.41 8.56 21.68
CA ASP A 350 -1.41 8.91 22.71
C ASP A 350 -0.23 9.76 22.20
N GLY A 351 -0.21 10.09 20.90
CA GLY A 351 0.83 10.94 20.32
C GLY A 351 2.21 10.29 20.25
N TRP A 352 2.32 8.96 20.24
CA TRP A 352 3.61 8.25 20.31
C TRP A 352 4.65 8.69 19.28
N TRP A 353 4.21 9.18 18.11
CA TRP A 353 5.12 9.63 17.07
C TRP A 353 5.81 10.96 17.43
N GLN A 354 5.15 11.84 18.19
CA GLN A 354 5.66 13.18 18.47
C GLN A 354 6.98 13.17 19.26
N ALA A 355 7.23 12.10 20.03
CA ALA A 355 8.47 11.92 20.77
C ALA A 355 9.66 11.46 19.89
N LEU A 356 9.40 11.11 18.62
CA LEU A 356 10.40 10.58 17.69
C LEU A 356 10.72 11.57 16.56
N ALA A 357 9.96 12.67 16.45
CA ALA A 357 10.12 13.70 15.42
C ALA A 357 11.41 14.50 15.61
#